data_AF-X1P5S4-F1
#
_entry.id   AF-X1P5S4-F1
#
_cell.length_a   1.000
_cell.length_b   1.000
_cell.length_c   1.000
_cell.angle_alpha   90.00
_cell.angle_beta   90.00
_cell.angle_gamma   90.00
#
_symmetry.space_group_name_H-M   'P 1'
#
loop_
_entity.id
_entity.type
_entity.pdbx_description
1 polymer ?
#
loop_
_entity_poly.entity_id
_entity_poly.type
_entity_poly.pdbx_seq_one_letter_code
_entity_poly.pdbx_strand_id
1 'polypeptide(L)'
;EYRGAWRRFEKYKLKIGKWKVEIISDYAHHPTEIRATLKAAREKFPNKKIWCVFQPHQHQRTFYLFRDFVKVFQQAGNKSDLNKLIITDIYDVAGREKGNIKSKTSSKKLVKAVNQPWAIYLP
;
A
#
# COMPACT_ATOMS: atom_id res chain seq x y z
N GLU A 1 -12.97 -11.80 -24.89
CA GLU A 1 -13.13 -10.75 -23.85
C GLU A 1 -11.97 -10.82 -22.86
N TYR A 2 -11.51 -9.68 -22.34
CA TYR A 2 -10.46 -9.63 -21.32
C TYR A 2 -11.05 -9.85 -19.92
N ARG A 3 -10.48 -10.78 -19.14
CA ARG A 3 -10.98 -11.17 -17.81
C ARG A 3 -10.15 -10.60 -16.64
N GLY A 4 -9.16 -9.76 -16.92
CA GLY A 4 -8.20 -9.31 -15.92
C GLY A 4 -6.96 -10.22 -15.83
N ALA A 5 -6.05 -9.86 -14.94
CA ALA A 5 -4.89 -10.65 -14.58
C ALA A 5 -4.86 -10.86 -13.07
N TRP A 6 -4.37 -12.01 -12.63
CA TRP A 6 -4.27 -12.34 -11.21
C TRP A 6 -3.51 -11.24 -10.44
N ARG A 7 -4.10 -10.77 -9.34
CA ARG A 7 -3.58 -9.68 -8.50
C ARG A 7 -3.33 -8.36 -9.26
N ARG A 8 -4.12 -8.05 -10.28
CA ARG A 8 -4.12 -6.72 -10.94
C ARG A 8 -5.52 -6.12 -10.88
N PHE A 9 -5.72 -5.28 -9.87
CA PHE A 9 -7.02 -4.71 -9.48
C PHE A 9 -8.13 -5.77 -9.37
N GLU A 10 -7.78 -6.92 -8.79
CA GLU A 10 -8.67 -8.07 -8.68
C GLU A 10 -9.68 -7.85 -7.55
N LYS A 11 -10.97 -8.01 -7.84
CA LYS A 11 -12.05 -7.65 -6.93
C LYS A 11 -12.61 -8.88 -6.24
N TYR A 12 -12.78 -8.78 -4.93
CA TYR A 12 -13.51 -9.75 -4.13
C TYR A 12 -14.55 -9.03 -3.27
N LYS A 13 -15.62 -9.73 -2.93
CA LYS A 13 -16.64 -9.25 -2.00
C LYS A 13 -16.60 -10.10 -0.75
N LEU A 14 -16.45 -9.45 0.39
CA LEU A 14 -16.40 -10.12 1.68
C LEU A 14 -17.55 -9.61 2.57
N LYS A 15 -18.13 -10.52 3.35
CA LYS A 15 -19.08 -10.17 4.41
C LYS A 15 -18.38 -10.37 5.76
N ILE A 16 -18.24 -9.30 6.53
CA ILE A 16 -17.67 -9.32 7.89
C ILE A 16 -18.79 -8.94 8.86
N GLY A 17 -19.40 -9.93 9.50
CA GLY A 17 -20.61 -9.72 10.31
C GLY A 17 -21.73 -9.08 9.49
N LYS A 18 -22.14 -7.86 9.86
CA LYS A 18 -23.14 -7.06 9.12
C LYS A 18 -22.57 -6.22 7.98
N TRP A 19 -21.24 -6.13 7.86
CA TRP A 19 -20.57 -5.28 6.88
C TRP A 19 -20.35 -6.03 5.56
N LYS A 20 -20.61 -5.34 4.43
CA LYS A 20 -20.21 -5.79 3.10
C LYS A 20 -19.02 -4.94 2.66
N VAL A 21 -17.90 -5.59 2.37
CA VAL A 21 -16.62 -4.95 2.05
C VAL A 21 -16.19 -5.39 0.64
N GLU A 22 -15.78 -4.42 -0.17
CA GLU A 22 -15.09 -4.66 -1.43
C GLU A 22 -13.59 -4.75 -1.15
N ILE A 23 -12.96 -5.85 -1.54
CA ILE A 23 -11.52 -6.06 -1.40
C ILE A 23 -10.90 -5.97 -2.79
N ILE A 24 -9.88 -5.13 -2.93
CA ILE A 24 -9.07 -5.03 -4.14
C ILE A 24 -7.70 -5.62 -3.83
N SER A 25 -7.36 -6.72 -4.51
CA SER A 25 -6.04 -7.32 -4.47
C SER A 25 -5.22 -6.82 -5.65
N ASP A 26 -4.08 -6.20 -5.35
CA ASP A 26 -3.18 -5.64 -6.36
C ASP A 26 -1.72 -5.98 -6.03
N TYR A 27 -0.93 -6.23 -7.06
CA TYR A 27 0.49 -6.58 -6.97
C TYR A 27 1.41 -5.33 -6.93
N ALA A 28 0.83 -4.13 -6.96
CA ALA A 28 1.58 -2.88 -6.85
C ALA A 28 2.54 -2.89 -5.66
N HIS A 29 3.83 -2.81 -5.98
CA HIS A 29 4.91 -2.75 -4.99
C HIS A 29 5.88 -1.60 -5.30
N HIS A 30 5.75 -0.97 -6.48
CA HIS A 30 6.44 0.26 -6.82
C HIS A 30 5.54 1.50 -6.57
N PRO A 31 6.08 2.65 -6.13
CA PRO A 31 5.28 3.85 -5.85
C PRO A 31 4.36 4.28 -7.01
N THR A 32 4.84 4.20 -8.25
CA THR A 32 4.03 4.50 -9.45
C THR A 32 2.82 3.58 -9.60
N GLU A 33 2.97 2.29 -9.33
CA GLU A 33 1.88 1.32 -9.40
C GLU A 33 0.87 1.58 -8.28
N ILE A 34 1.33 1.84 -7.05
CA ILE A 34 0.47 2.15 -5.90
C ILE A 34 -0.38 3.38 -6.19
N ARG A 35 0.22 4.43 -6.75
CA ARG A 35 -0.52 5.64 -7.16
C ARG A 35 -1.60 5.32 -8.19
N ALA A 36 -1.29 4.48 -9.19
CA ALA A 36 -2.26 4.09 -10.21
C ALA A 36 -3.42 3.30 -9.60
N THR A 37 -3.12 2.34 -8.71
CA THR A 37 -4.12 1.53 -8.01
C THR A 37 -5.03 2.37 -7.13
N LEU A 38 -4.49 3.30 -6.33
CA LEU A 38 -5.29 4.17 -5.47
C LEU A 38 -6.18 5.12 -6.28
N LYS A 39 -5.66 5.69 -7.37
CA LYS A 39 -6.45 6.54 -8.27
C LYS A 39 -7.61 5.76 -8.90
N ALA A 40 -7.33 4.56 -9.43
CA ALA A 40 -8.36 3.69 -10.00
C ALA A 40 -9.41 3.28 -8.96
N ALA A 41 -8.99 3.02 -7.71
CA ALA A 41 -9.91 2.74 -6.61
C ALA A 41 -10.83 3.92 -6.30
N ARG A 42 -10.31 5.15 -6.26
CA ARG A 42 -11.13 6.35 -6.04
C ARG A 42 -12.12 6.57 -7.18
N GLU A 43 -11.69 6.45 -8.43
CA GLU A 43 -12.56 6.59 -9.60
C GLU A 43 -13.67 5.53 -9.62
N LYS A 44 -13.35 4.28 -9.23
CA LYS A 44 -14.32 3.18 -9.17
C LYS A 44 -15.31 3.34 -8.02
N PHE A 45 -14.86 3.90 -6.89
CA PHE A 45 -15.63 3.98 -5.65
C PHE A 45 -15.64 5.40 -5.07
N PRO A 46 -16.21 6.40 -5.78
CA PRO A 46 -16.08 7.81 -5.44
C PRO A 46 -16.57 8.13 -4.03
N ASN A 47 -17.63 7.46 -3.57
CA ASN A 47 -18.29 7.72 -2.29
C ASN A 47 -17.94 6.72 -1.17
N LYS A 48 -16.93 5.86 -1.37
CA LYS A 48 -16.50 4.89 -0.36
C LYS A 48 -15.24 5.36 0.36
N LYS A 49 -15.08 4.95 1.62
CA LYS A 49 -13.79 5.09 2.31
C LYS A 49 -12.81 4.07 1.72
N ILE A 50 -11.62 4.52 1.34
CA ILE A 50 -10.57 3.68 0.77
C ILE A 50 -9.50 3.46 1.83
N TRP A 51 -9.28 2.19 2.15
CA TRP A 51 -8.22 1.75 3.07
C TRP A 51 -7.18 1.01 2.26
N CYS A 52 -5.91 1.38 2.42
CA CYS A 52 -4.79 0.69 1.80
C CYS A 52 -4.07 -0.13 2.87
N VAL A 53 -3.99 -1.44 2.66
CA VAL A 53 -3.12 -2.33 3.42
C VAL A 53 -1.91 -2.64 2.54
N PHE A 54 -0.77 -2.08 2.89
CA PHE A 54 0.46 -2.16 2.10
C PHE A 54 1.52 -2.97 2.84
N GLN A 55 1.98 -4.05 2.21
CA GLN A 55 3.15 -4.80 2.64
C GLN A 55 4.33 -4.38 1.76
N PRO A 56 5.32 -3.62 2.28
CA PRO A 56 6.50 -3.28 1.49
C PRO A 56 7.26 -4.55 1.10
N HIS A 57 7.62 -4.67 -0.18
CA HIS A 57 8.35 -5.83 -0.68
C HIS A 57 9.84 -5.50 -0.77
N GLN A 58 10.67 -6.17 0.04
CA GLN A 58 12.13 -6.01 0.19
C GLN A 58 12.58 -4.71 0.87
N HIS A 59 13.64 -4.81 1.67
CA HIS A 59 14.27 -3.69 2.38
C HIS A 59 15.01 -2.78 1.40
N GLN A 60 15.77 -3.32 0.44
CA GLN A 60 16.44 -2.50 -0.57
C GLN A 60 15.48 -1.58 -1.31
N ARG A 61 14.38 -2.12 -1.84
CA ARG A 61 13.38 -1.30 -2.54
C ARG A 61 12.78 -0.23 -1.62
N THR A 62 12.41 -0.63 -0.41
CA THR A 62 11.86 0.31 0.58
C THR A 62 12.85 1.42 0.94
N PHE A 63 14.14 1.11 1.02
CA PHE A 63 15.20 2.08 1.31
C PHE A 63 15.43 3.04 0.14
N TYR A 64 15.64 2.52 -1.07
CA TYR A 64 15.95 3.36 -2.24
C TYR A 64 14.78 4.23 -2.68
N LEU A 65 13.55 3.73 -2.56
CA LEU A 65 12.33 4.44 -2.95
C LEU A 65 11.61 5.07 -1.75
N PHE A 66 12.28 5.19 -0.59
CA PHE A 66 11.65 5.60 0.66
C PHE A 66 10.89 6.92 0.52
N ARG A 67 11.54 7.93 -0.08
CA ARG A 67 10.95 9.27 -0.30
C ARG A 67 9.74 9.21 -1.23
N ASP A 68 9.79 8.36 -2.25
CA ASP A 68 8.70 8.21 -3.21
C ASP A 68 7.48 7.52 -2.61
N PHE A 69 7.68 6.50 -1.76
CA PHE A 69 6.59 5.90 -0.99
C PHE A 69 5.91 6.93 -0.09
N VAL A 70 6.69 7.69 0.68
CA VAL A 70 6.15 8.77 1.54
C VAL A 70 5.31 9.75 0.72
N LYS A 71 5.87 10.23 -0.40
CA LYS A 71 5.21 11.18 -1.29
C LYS A 71 3.91 10.63 -1.86
N VAL A 72 3.89 9.39 -2.34
CA VAL A 72 2.67 8.77 -2.91
C VAL A 72 1.56 8.68 -1.89
N PHE A 73 1.86 8.23 -0.66
CA PHE A 73 0.84 8.11 0.37
C PHE A 73 0.32 9.47 0.84
N GLN A 74 1.19 10.45 1.06
CA GLN A 74 0.77 11.81 1.43
C GLN A 74 -0.10 12.45 0.35
N GLN A 75 0.30 12.33 -0.93
CA GLN A 75 -0.49 12.87 -2.04
C GLN A 75 -1.86 12.19 -2.15
N ALA A 76 -1.92 10.86 -2.02
CA ALA A 76 -3.18 10.13 -2.05
C ALA A 76 -4.11 10.51 -0.88
N GLY A 77 -3.56 10.69 0.32
CA GLY A 77 -4.30 11.19 1.48
C GLY A 77 -4.86 12.60 1.25
N ASN A 78 -4.03 13.53 0.77
CA ASN A 78 -4.43 14.92 0.54
C ASN A 78 -5.50 15.05 -0.55
N LYS A 79 -5.47 14.19 -1.58
CA LYS A 79 -6.49 14.14 -2.64
C LYS A 79 -7.76 13.41 -2.22
N SER A 80 -7.83 12.93 -0.98
CA SER A 80 -8.90 12.06 -0.48
C SER A 80 -9.00 10.73 -1.26
N ASP A 81 -8.01 10.36 -2.06
CA ASP A 81 -7.92 9.04 -2.70
C ASP A 81 -7.74 7.93 -1.64
N LEU A 82 -7.13 8.27 -0.50
CA LEU A 82 -6.83 7.36 0.60
C LEU A 82 -7.33 7.92 1.93
N ASN A 83 -8.11 7.12 2.66
CA ASN A 83 -8.65 7.52 3.98
C ASN A 83 -7.94 6.85 5.16
N LYS A 84 -7.32 5.68 4.95
CA LYS A 84 -6.55 4.98 5.98
C LYS A 84 -5.41 4.22 5.32
N LEU A 85 -4.21 4.32 5.88
CA LEU A 85 -3.05 3.54 5.48
C LEU A 85 -2.65 2.61 6.62
N ILE A 86 -2.52 1.33 6.32
CA ILE A 86 -1.97 0.31 7.22
C ILE A 86 -0.74 -0.24 6.51
N ILE A 87 0.44 -0.07 7.12
CA ILE A 87 1.69 -0.63 6.60
C ILE A 87 2.08 -1.80 7.49
N THR A 88 2.25 -2.98 6.90
CA THR A 88 2.70 -4.17 7.63
C THR A 88 4.21 -4.30 7.65
N ASP A 89 4.75 -5.34 8.27
CA ASP A 89 6.17 -5.67 8.15
C ASP A 89 6.63 -5.78 6.69
N ILE A 90 7.91 -5.44 6.47
CA ILE A 90 8.55 -5.57 5.17
C ILE A 90 8.64 -7.06 4.86
N TYR A 91 8.08 -7.48 3.72
CA TYR A 91 8.25 -8.82 3.22
C TYR A 91 9.69 -9.01 2.75
N ASP A 92 10.44 -9.80 3.52
CA ASP A 92 11.82 -10.15 3.25
C ASP A 92 11.90 -11.33 2.28
N VAL A 93 12.75 -11.21 1.27
CA VAL A 93 13.00 -12.29 0.31
C VAL A 93 14.41 -12.80 0.55
N ALA A 94 14.50 -14.04 1.04
CA ALA A 94 15.78 -14.68 1.33
C ALA A 94 16.76 -14.56 0.14
N GLY A 95 18.00 -14.17 0.44
CA GLY A 95 19.06 -14.02 -0.55
C GLY A 95 18.97 -12.78 -1.47
N ARG A 96 17.95 -11.92 -1.33
CA ARG A 96 17.81 -10.71 -2.16
C ARG A 96 18.37 -9.44 -1.53
N GLU A 97 18.54 -9.43 -0.21
CA GLU A 97 19.06 -8.29 0.54
C GLU A 97 20.59 -8.31 0.61
N LYS A 98 21.22 -7.13 0.61
CA LYS A 98 22.69 -6.99 0.70
C LYS A 98 23.08 -6.08 1.87
N GLY A 99 24.17 -6.46 2.54
CA GLY A 99 24.78 -5.67 3.62
C GLY A 99 23.81 -5.40 4.77
N ASN A 100 23.95 -4.24 5.41
CA ASN A 100 23.16 -3.85 6.59
C ASN A 100 21.81 -3.19 6.25
N ILE A 101 21.23 -3.45 5.08
CA ILE A 101 20.02 -2.74 4.62
C ILE A 101 18.81 -2.96 5.54
N LYS A 102 18.72 -4.13 6.18
CA LYS A 102 17.62 -4.47 7.09
C LYS A 102 17.54 -3.56 8.32
N SER A 103 18.67 -3.02 8.79
CA SER A 103 18.69 -2.05 9.90
C SER A 103 18.45 -0.60 9.45
N LYS A 104 18.69 -0.32 8.16
CA LYS A 104 18.56 1.04 7.60
C LYS A 104 17.11 1.46 7.39
N THR A 105 16.21 0.54 7.08
CA THR A 105 14.79 0.86 6.81
C THR A 105 13.83 -0.08 7.53
N SER A 106 12.63 0.42 7.82
CA SER A 106 11.53 -0.36 8.41
C SER A 106 10.18 0.28 8.07
N SER A 107 9.10 -0.52 8.14
CA SER A 107 7.74 -0.01 7.99
C SER A 107 7.39 1.04 9.06
N LYS A 108 7.90 0.88 10.29
CA LYS A 108 7.77 1.90 11.35
C LYS A 108 8.39 3.25 10.93
N LYS A 109 9.59 3.22 10.34
CA LYS A 109 10.24 4.43 9.80
C LYS A 109 9.38 5.05 8.69
N LEU A 110 8.83 4.23 7.80
CA LEU A 110 7.99 4.69 6.70
C LEU A 110 6.70 5.36 7.20
N VAL A 111 5.98 4.76 8.14
CA VAL A 111 4.77 5.35 8.75
C VAL A 111 5.11 6.66 9.46
N LYS A 112 6.20 6.70 10.24
CA LYS A 112 6.65 7.92 10.91
C LYS A 112 6.95 9.04 9.91
N ALA A 113 7.53 8.71 8.76
CA ALA A 113 7.84 9.68 7.70
C ALA A 113 6.62 10.14 6.91
N VAL A 114 5.59 9.30 6.74
CA VAL A 114 4.29 9.73 6.23
C VAL A 114 3.69 10.80 7.13
N ASN A 115 3.87 10.66 8.46
CA ASN A 115 3.54 11.66 9.48
C ASN A 115 2.08 12.14 9.42
N GLN A 116 1.15 11.17 9.42
CA GLN A 116 -0.28 11.43 9.32
C GLN A 116 -1.06 10.54 10.31
N PRO A 117 -2.10 11.05 10.99
CA PRO A 117 -2.85 10.28 12.00
C PRO A 117 -3.62 9.10 11.40
N TRP A 118 -3.92 9.16 10.10
CA TRP A 118 -4.60 8.09 9.37
C TRP A 118 -3.63 7.00 8.85
N ALA A 119 -2.32 7.15 9.04
CA ALA A 119 -1.32 6.14 8.72
C ALA A 119 -0.86 5.41 9.99
N ILE A 120 -0.98 4.07 9.99
CA ILE A 120 -0.55 3.24 11.12
C ILE A 120 0.34 2.11 10.65
N TYR A 121 1.22 1.68 11.55
CA TYR A 121 1.97 0.44 11.41
C TYR A 121 1.25 -0.67 12.18
N LEU A 122 1.12 -1.83 11.56
CA LEU A 122 0.58 -3.04 12.18
C LEU A 122 1.57 -4.19 11.90
N PRO A 123 2.25 -4.76 12.90
CA PRO A 123 3.23 -5.83 12.68
C PRO A 123 2.59 -7.04 11.99
#